data_AF-V4QNI4-F1
#
_entry.id   AF-V4QNI4-F1
#
_cell.length_a   1.000
_cell.length_b   1.000
_cell.length_c   1.000
_cell.angle_alpha   90.00
_cell.angle_beta   90.00
_cell.angle_gamma   90.00
#
_symmetry.space_group_name_H-M   'P 1'
#
loop_
_entity.id
_entity.type
_entity.pdbx_description
1 polymer ?
#
loop_
_entity_poly.entity_id
_entity_poly.type
_entity_poly.pdbx_seq_one_letter_code
_entity_poly.pdbx_strand_id
1 'polypeptide(L)'
;MLDDAISFDAGLDWRPQTYMPDGVIALEPDVVFSAHDWRKDIRQWRLNTDTVFGLSLSADAVRSVQASTSDILFQIKLRNAVFSTSPEVRVVLSVGGVSLPAMTLLVDRQQTMSACLIPLSLWGREGAELSVRLVLPDGGTLPESLGVYSLYAVDRPVFERSMTSKLVWLFSIARSGTTWLGEIFWSLGDVAVIDEPALPRMLGILEWDPEYVFGGLKDFWRDNPFKSHVRGTEFGTDIPPGRESAVFSRQLAAKSMERNAIWAPHSLALLQQVFVSAICEQVVREYGVGWYSHAVLKCPNDTQIADLVSLWMPDSAMILLRRDGRDVMKSRFSPFASATLAESTDVAQRRYAIAWYAHVWNMQIDMMRHVQTLHPRTVLNLKYEHGRQNGEVMIKLLIQYLGKPVLGEQIRGLNQKHRLEAMPQNTRGADKPRQTGEVGGYKRYFKDDETKLMTKIMRRNLTDIGYISPPAQFGRVPVKGYGTLPVARIQAEPVQSVEPAAPVILRRVIREDAMERRKRLYLIRLRRERRKAH
;
A
#
# COMPACT_ATOMS: atom_id res chain seq x y z
N MET A 1 32.07 40.29 38.16
CA MET A 1 32.86 39.07 37.96
C MET A 1 31.87 37.94 37.74
N LEU A 2 31.61 37.68 36.45
CA LEU A 2 31.03 36.44 35.98
C LEU A 2 32.04 35.33 36.24
N ASP A 3 31.58 34.20 36.75
CA ASP A 3 31.73 32.90 36.10
C ASP A 3 31.31 31.83 37.10
N ASP A 4 30.22 31.14 36.76
CA ASP A 4 30.07 29.69 36.95
C ASP A 4 28.81 29.27 36.18
N ALA A 5 29.00 29.12 34.87
CA ALA A 5 28.06 28.43 34.01
C ALA A 5 28.11 26.94 34.31
N ILE A 6 27.16 26.45 35.11
CA ILE A 6 26.87 25.01 35.17
C ILE A 6 25.99 24.69 33.98
N SER A 7 26.62 24.18 32.92
CA SER A 7 25.98 23.45 31.84
C SER A 7 25.39 22.15 32.41
N PHE A 8 24.07 21.99 32.32
CA PHE A 8 23.43 20.69 32.45
C PHE A 8 23.11 20.17 31.05
N ASP A 9 23.97 19.28 30.57
CA ASP A 9 23.75 18.44 29.42
C ASP A 9 22.71 17.37 29.79
N ALA A 10 21.43 17.68 29.57
CA ALA A 10 20.37 16.67 29.59
C ALA A 10 20.53 15.85 28.30
N GLY A 11 21.44 14.89 28.34
CA GLY A 11 21.76 13.97 27.24
C GLY A 11 20.55 13.15 26.79
N LEU A 12 19.67 13.78 26.02
CA LEU A 12 18.82 13.12 25.06
C LEU A 12 19.71 12.89 23.84
N ASP A 13 20.22 11.66 23.69
CA ASP A 13 20.96 11.19 22.52
C ASP A 13 20.04 11.29 21.29
N TRP A 14 19.95 12.50 20.71
CA TRP A 14 19.29 12.80 19.44
C TRP A 14 20.08 12.12 18.34
N ARG A 15 19.85 10.82 18.17
CA ARG A 15 20.36 10.13 16.99
C ARG A 15 19.61 10.68 15.78
N PRO A 16 20.31 11.19 14.76
CA PRO A 16 19.68 11.58 13.50
C PRO A 16 18.80 10.43 13.03
N GLN A 17 17.54 10.70 12.71
CA GLN A 17 16.64 9.68 12.18
C GLN A 17 17.19 9.22 10.83
N THR A 18 17.70 7.99 10.78
CA THR A 18 18.53 7.47 9.68
C THR A 18 17.80 7.40 8.34
N TYR A 19 16.46 7.51 8.33
CA TYR A 19 15.62 7.27 7.15
C TYR A 19 14.65 8.41 6.81
N MET A 20 15.00 9.66 7.09
CA MET A 20 14.15 10.80 6.71
C MET A 20 13.89 10.86 5.20
N PRO A 21 12.65 11.09 4.75
CA PRO A 21 12.35 11.46 3.38
C PRO A 21 12.87 12.86 3.05
N ASP A 22 13.17 13.11 1.78
CA ASP A 22 13.48 14.45 1.29
C ASP A 22 12.28 15.38 1.47
N GLY A 23 12.56 16.69 1.63
CA GLY A 23 11.52 17.71 1.82
C GLY A 23 10.93 17.76 3.23
N VAL A 24 11.48 16.98 4.17
CA VAL A 24 11.14 17.03 5.59
C VAL A 24 12.18 17.87 6.33
N ILE A 25 11.75 18.97 6.94
CA ILE A 25 12.59 19.79 7.82
C ILE A 25 12.12 19.54 9.25
N ALA A 26 13.00 18.98 10.08
CA ALA A 26 12.77 18.90 11.52
C ALA A 26 12.71 20.31 12.09
N LEU A 27 11.57 20.66 12.69
CA LEU A 27 11.46 21.89 13.45
C LEU A 27 11.94 21.57 14.85
N GLU A 28 13.08 22.12 15.24
CA GLU A 28 13.47 22.15 16.64
C GLU A 28 12.45 23.02 17.37
N PRO A 29 11.68 22.46 18.31
CA PRO A 29 10.75 23.27 19.05
C PRO A 29 11.56 24.19 19.98
N ASP A 30 11.41 25.51 19.82
CA ASP A 30 11.63 26.44 20.93
C ASP A 30 10.51 26.16 21.94
N VAL A 31 10.69 25.14 22.79
CA VAL A 31 9.70 24.79 23.80
C VAL A 31 9.74 25.87 24.89
N VAL A 32 8.95 26.92 24.73
CA VAL A 32 8.64 27.84 25.82
C VAL A 32 7.60 27.16 26.71
N PHE A 33 8.05 26.46 27.75
CA PHE A 33 7.19 26.06 28.85
C PHE A 33 6.76 27.31 29.63
N SER A 34 5.58 27.87 29.35
CA SER A 34 4.98 28.84 30.25
C SER A 34 4.29 28.11 31.41
N ALA A 35 5.08 27.60 32.35
CA ALA A 35 4.59 27.26 33.68
C ALA A 35 5.24 28.25 34.66
N HIS A 36 4.40 29.04 35.32
CA HIS A 36 4.82 29.88 36.43
C HIS A 36 5.47 28.97 37.50
N ASP A 37 6.75 29.23 37.77
CA ASP A 37 7.56 28.73 38.89
C ASP A 37 7.93 27.22 38.91
N TRP A 38 9.09 26.89 38.30
CA TRP A 38 9.57 25.51 38.08
C TRP A 38 10.78 25.10 38.94
N ARG A 39 11.20 25.93 39.92
CA ARG A 39 12.48 25.72 40.63
C ARG A 39 12.43 24.91 41.93
N LYS A 40 11.30 24.33 42.33
CA LYS A 40 11.23 23.53 43.56
C LYS A 40 10.39 22.26 43.35
N ASP A 41 10.95 21.12 43.74
CA ASP A 41 10.33 19.80 43.89
C ASP A 41 10.27 18.87 42.66
N ILE A 42 11.42 18.23 42.38
CA ILE A 42 11.50 16.96 41.65
C ILE A 42 11.23 15.82 42.63
N ARG A 43 9.97 15.35 42.70
CA ARG A 43 9.56 13.98 43.09
C ARG A 43 8.03 13.90 43.05
N GLN A 44 7.52 13.11 42.10
CA GLN A 44 6.09 12.81 41.84
C GLN A 44 5.34 13.84 40.99
N TRP A 45 5.20 13.55 39.70
CA TRP A 45 4.21 14.21 38.86
C TRP A 45 2.89 13.43 38.91
N ARG A 46 1.83 14.07 39.41
CA ARG A 46 0.44 13.73 39.06
C ARG A 46 -0.01 14.74 38.00
N LEU A 47 0.06 14.37 36.73
CA LEU A 47 -0.51 15.19 35.65
C LEU A 47 -2.03 15.13 35.76
N ASN A 48 -2.68 16.25 36.07
CA ASN A 48 -4.14 16.37 36.04
C ASN A 48 -4.66 16.27 34.60
N THR A 49 -5.94 15.93 34.51
CA THR A 49 -6.72 15.49 33.33
C THR A 49 -6.82 16.49 32.17
N ASP A 50 -6.26 17.69 32.33
CA ASP A 50 -6.33 18.80 31.37
C ASP A 50 -4.95 19.39 31.06
N THR A 51 -3.94 18.54 30.87
CA THR A 51 -2.62 19.03 30.46
C THR A 51 -2.66 19.45 28.98
N VAL A 52 -2.58 20.77 28.75
CA VAL A 52 -2.45 21.35 27.42
C VAL A 52 -0.97 21.54 27.11
N PHE A 53 -0.48 20.89 26.06
CA PHE A 53 0.81 21.22 25.48
C PHE A 53 0.57 22.29 24.41
N GLY A 54 0.97 23.53 24.70
CA GLY A 54 0.97 24.61 23.70
C GLY A 54 2.28 24.57 22.93
N LEU A 55 2.21 24.44 21.61
CA LEU A 55 3.36 24.65 20.73
C LEU A 55 3.08 25.88 19.88
N SER A 56 3.64 27.02 20.29
CA SER A 56 3.50 28.26 19.54
C SER A 56 4.66 28.38 18.56
N LEU A 57 4.36 28.48 17.27
CA LEU A 57 5.35 28.86 16.26
C LEU A 57 5.29 30.37 16.10
N SER A 58 6.45 31.03 16.13
CA SER A 58 6.50 32.47 15.85
C SER A 58 6.02 32.77 14.43
N ALA A 59 5.44 33.95 14.22
CA ALA A 59 4.99 34.38 12.89
C ALA A 59 6.15 34.33 11.86
N ASP A 60 7.39 34.54 12.30
CA ASP A 60 8.57 34.48 11.45
C ASP A 60 8.98 33.04 11.12
N ALA A 61 8.87 32.11 12.08
CA ALA A 61 9.01 30.68 11.80
C ALA A 61 7.97 30.21 10.78
N VAL A 62 6.70 30.58 10.96
CA VAL A 62 5.62 30.27 10.01
C VAL A 62 5.89 30.90 8.63
N ARG A 63 6.33 32.16 8.56
CA ARG A 63 6.67 32.83 7.28
C ARG A 63 7.84 32.15 6.57
N SER A 64 8.89 31.76 7.29
CA SER A 64 10.04 31.06 6.73
C SER A 64 9.67 29.68 6.16
N VAL A 65 8.75 28.99 6.83
CA VAL A 65 8.19 27.69 6.43
C VAL A 65 7.23 27.85 5.24
N GLN A 66 6.32 28.83 5.26
CA GLN A 66 5.37 29.10 4.16
C GLN A 66 6.04 29.50 2.85
N ALA A 67 7.23 30.10 2.90
CA ALA A 67 7.98 30.45 1.69
C ALA A 67 8.53 29.22 0.94
N SER A 68 8.61 28.06 1.60
CA SER A 68 9.32 26.87 1.09
C SER A 68 8.54 25.55 1.20
N THR A 69 7.37 25.52 1.85
CA THR A 69 6.62 24.28 2.12
C THR A 69 5.12 24.46 1.97
N SER A 70 4.40 23.36 1.69
CA SER A 70 2.95 23.37 1.46
C SER A 70 2.14 22.85 2.64
N ASP A 71 2.75 22.04 3.51
CA ASP A 71 2.08 21.35 4.61
C ASP A 71 3.01 21.22 5.83
N ILE A 72 2.41 20.96 6.99
CA ILE A 72 3.15 20.60 8.21
C ILE A 72 2.74 19.22 8.64
N LEU A 73 3.74 18.38 8.88
CA LEU A 73 3.55 17.06 9.43
C LEU A 73 3.77 17.12 10.94
N PHE A 74 2.73 16.80 11.69
CA PHE A 74 2.80 16.66 13.12
C PHE A 74 2.85 15.19 13.51
N GLN A 75 3.83 14.80 14.31
CA GLN A 75 4.03 13.41 14.72
C GLN A 75 4.11 13.29 16.24
N ILE A 76 3.13 12.61 16.83
CA ILE A 76 3.12 12.27 18.25
C ILE A 76 3.52 10.80 18.39
N LYS A 77 4.45 10.53 19.31
CA LYS A 77 4.85 9.16 19.64
C LYS A 77 4.69 8.93 21.13
N LEU A 78 3.74 8.07 21.49
CA LEU A 78 3.56 7.65 22.88
C LEU A 78 4.48 6.43 23.11
N ARG A 79 5.61 6.62 23.79
CA ARG A 79 6.50 5.50 24.17
C ARG A 79 6.05 4.92 25.52
N ASN A 80 6.04 3.60 25.62
CA ASN A 80 5.83 2.83 26.86
C ASN A 80 4.53 3.16 27.61
N ALA A 81 3.54 3.71 26.91
CA ALA A 81 2.27 4.03 27.52
C ALA A 81 1.45 2.74 27.63
N VAL A 82 1.48 2.14 28.81
CA VAL A 82 0.64 0.98 29.14
C VAL A 82 -0.67 1.53 29.68
N PHE A 83 -1.72 1.45 28.88
CA PHE A 83 -3.05 1.83 29.32
C PHE A 83 -3.86 0.58 29.70
N SER A 84 -4.57 0.67 30.83
CA SER A 84 -5.47 -0.39 31.30
C SER A 84 -6.67 -0.58 30.36
N THR A 85 -7.13 0.50 29.73
CA THR A 85 -8.14 0.55 28.65
C THR A 85 -7.50 1.20 27.42
N SER A 86 -8.02 0.99 26.20
CA SER A 86 -7.50 1.71 25.02
C SER A 86 -7.97 3.17 25.12
N PRO A 87 -7.13 4.15 25.48
CA PRO A 87 -7.60 5.50 25.67
C PRO A 87 -7.89 6.12 24.30
N GLU A 88 -8.99 6.86 24.23
CA GLU A 88 -9.21 7.78 23.13
C GLU A 88 -8.33 9.01 23.39
N VAL A 89 -7.26 9.21 22.63
CA VAL A 89 -6.47 10.44 22.70
C VAL A 89 -7.04 11.41 21.68
N ARG A 90 -7.76 12.42 22.14
CA ARG A 90 -8.19 13.50 21.26
C ARG A 90 -7.09 14.53 21.14
N VAL A 91 -6.65 14.78 19.91
CA VAL A 91 -5.80 15.92 19.56
C VAL A 91 -6.71 17.03 19.05
N VAL A 92 -6.87 18.06 19.88
CA VAL A 92 -7.57 19.28 19.47
C VAL A 92 -6.53 20.22 18.91
N LEU A 93 -6.66 20.56 17.62
CA LEU A 93 -5.83 21.55 16.95
C LEU A 93 -6.60 22.86 16.91
N SER A 94 -6.09 23.90 17.56
CA SER A 94 -6.58 25.26 17.34
C SER A 94 -5.72 25.98 16.31
N VAL A 95 -6.29 26.91 15.56
CA VAL A 95 -5.56 27.87 14.74
C VAL A 95 -6.21 29.23 14.92
N GLY A 96 -5.51 30.17 15.58
CA GLY A 96 -6.04 31.52 15.83
C GLY A 96 -7.37 31.50 16.59
N GLY A 97 -7.49 30.63 17.60
CA GLY A 97 -8.71 30.44 18.41
C GLY A 97 -9.82 29.60 17.76
N VAL A 98 -9.69 29.23 16.49
CA VAL A 98 -10.64 28.32 15.82
C VAL A 98 -10.20 26.88 16.05
N SER A 99 -11.01 26.10 16.77
CA SER A 99 -10.78 24.65 16.88
C SER A 99 -11.10 23.97 15.55
N LEU A 100 -10.10 23.29 14.99
CA LEU A 100 -10.32 22.33 13.92
C LEU A 100 -11.04 21.09 14.49
N PRO A 101 -11.72 20.29 13.65
CA PRO A 101 -12.29 19.02 14.08
C PRO A 101 -11.24 18.22 14.85
N ALA A 102 -11.57 17.84 16.09
CA ALA A 102 -10.66 17.08 16.92
C ALA A 102 -10.29 15.79 16.19
N MET A 103 -8.99 15.52 16.08
CA MET A 103 -8.55 14.24 15.57
C MET A 103 -8.53 13.26 16.74
N THR A 104 -9.42 12.28 16.70
CA THR A 104 -9.39 11.16 17.62
C THR A 104 -8.30 10.20 17.18
N LEU A 105 -7.26 10.07 18.00
CA LEU A 105 -6.24 9.04 17.89
C LEU A 105 -6.66 7.85 18.75
N LEU A 106 -6.87 6.71 18.11
CA LEU A 106 -7.08 5.44 18.81
C LEU A 106 -5.71 4.89 19.21
N VAL A 107 -5.47 4.81 20.51
CA VAL A 107 -4.20 4.36 21.07
C VAL A 107 -4.29 2.85 21.35
N ASP A 108 -3.64 2.04 20.49
CA ASP A 108 -3.47 0.61 20.75
C ASP A 108 -2.33 0.34 21.74
N ARG A 109 -2.49 -0.72 22.54
CA ARG A 109 -1.77 -1.07 23.79
C ARG A 109 -0.28 -1.38 23.64
N GLN A 110 0.29 -1.48 22.43
CA GLN A 110 1.67 -2.00 22.28
C GLN A 110 2.69 -1.08 21.60
N GLN A 111 2.29 0.02 20.98
CA GLN A 111 3.15 1.13 20.52
C GLN A 111 2.28 1.94 19.59
N THR A 112 1.88 3.14 20.01
CA THR A 112 1.10 4.00 19.13
C THR A 112 1.93 5.22 18.75
N MET A 113 2.40 5.13 17.51
CA MET A 113 2.76 6.29 16.74
C MET A 113 1.50 6.79 16.06
N SER A 114 1.28 8.08 16.13
CA SER A 114 0.20 8.72 15.40
C SER A 114 0.74 9.99 14.80
N ALA A 115 0.65 10.08 13.49
CA ALA A 115 1.04 11.27 12.76
C ALA A 115 -0.13 11.78 11.92
N CYS A 116 -0.18 13.10 11.78
CA CYS A 116 -1.19 13.81 11.02
C CYS A 116 -0.49 14.85 10.14
N LEU A 117 -0.90 14.91 8.88
CA LEU A 117 -0.55 16.01 7.98
C LEU A 117 -1.59 17.14 8.15
N ILE A 118 -1.11 18.34 8.45
CA ILE A 118 -1.91 19.55 8.65
C ILE A 118 -1.56 20.52 7.51
N PRO A 119 -2.52 20.87 6.64
CA PRO A 119 -2.26 21.83 5.57
C PRO A 119 -1.89 23.21 6.09
N LEU A 120 -0.77 23.77 5.62
CA LEU A 120 -0.32 25.12 6.00
C LEU A 120 -1.27 26.22 5.52
N SER A 121 -2.11 25.93 4.53
CA SER A 121 -3.15 26.84 4.06
C SER A 121 -4.18 27.17 5.16
N LEU A 122 -4.31 26.32 6.18
CA LEU A 122 -5.12 26.61 7.37
C LEU A 122 -4.45 27.66 8.29
N TRP A 123 -3.14 27.89 8.17
CA TRP A 123 -2.34 28.78 9.01
C TRP A 123 -2.10 30.19 8.46
N GLY A 124 -2.76 30.58 7.38
CA GLY A 124 -2.58 31.88 6.73
C GLY A 124 -3.03 33.12 7.54
N ARG A 125 -3.28 33.01 8.85
CA ARG A 125 -3.67 34.12 9.72
C ARG A 125 -2.54 34.41 10.70
N GLU A 126 -2.09 35.66 10.77
CA GLU A 126 -1.17 36.10 11.83
C GLU A 126 -1.73 35.74 13.21
N GLY A 127 -0.89 35.18 14.09
CA GLY A 127 -1.30 34.72 15.42
C GLY A 127 -1.91 33.31 15.49
N ALA A 128 -1.70 32.47 14.47
CA ALA A 128 -2.06 31.06 14.51
C ALA A 128 -1.25 30.30 15.58
N GLU A 129 -1.91 29.97 16.71
CA GLU A 129 -1.33 29.09 17.74
C GLU A 129 -1.79 27.64 17.57
N LEU A 130 -0.84 26.71 17.44
CA LEU A 130 -1.08 25.27 17.46
C LEU A 130 -1.08 24.76 18.91
N SER A 131 -2.26 24.66 19.51
CA SER A 131 -2.38 23.89 20.76
C SER A 131 -2.59 22.41 20.44
N VAL A 132 -1.98 21.54 21.23
CA VAL A 132 -2.19 20.09 21.19
C VAL A 132 -2.66 19.70 22.57
N ARG A 133 -3.97 19.61 22.74
CA ARG A 133 -4.56 19.06 23.97
C ARG A 133 -4.64 17.54 23.82
N LEU A 134 -4.23 16.80 24.84
CA LEU A 134 -4.42 15.36 24.96
C LEU A 134 -5.50 15.13 26.01
N VAL A 135 -6.66 14.62 25.60
CA VAL A 135 -7.75 14.29 26.53
C VAL A 135 -7.77 12.79 26.74
N LEU A 136 -7.78 12.33 27.99
CA LEU A 136 -7.95 10.92 28.35
C LEU A 136 -9.43 10.67 28.75
N PRO A 137 -10.08 9.59 28.31
CA PRO A 137 -11.52 9.38 28.51
C PRO A 137 -11.96 9.37 29.98
N ASP A 138 -11.11 8.84 30.86
CA ASP A 138 -11.48 8.53 32.26
C ASP A 138 -10.79 9.44 33.27
N GLY A 139 -10.22 10.57 32.83
CA GLY A 139 -9.40 11.40 33.71
C GLY A 139 -8.15 10.67 34.24
N GLY A 140 -7.63 9.72 33.47
CA GLY A 140 -6.38 9.03 33.78
C GLY A 140 -5.20 10.00 33.88
N THR A 141 -4.18 9.62 34.64
CA THR A 141 -2.89 10.30 34.63
C THR A 141 -2.12 9.86 33.38
N LEU A 142 -1.54 10.81 32.65
CA LEU A 142 -0.57 10.47 31.60
C LEU A 142 0.63 9.78 32.26
N PRO A 143 1.19 8.71 31.66
CA PRO A 143 2.42 8.13 32.16
C PRO A 143 3.54 9.18 32.17
N GLU A 144 4.43 9.13 33.18
CA GLU A 144 5.52 10.08 33.38
C GLU A 144 6.46 10.24 32.17
N SER A 145 6.40 9.33 31.19
CA SER A 145 7.22 9.34 29.98
C SER A 145 6.48 9.67 28.68
N LEU A 146 5.40 10.47 28.73
CA LEU A 146 4.79 10.98 27.51
C LEU A 146 5.66 12.09 26.90
N GLY A 147 6.28 11.82 25.74
CA GLY A 147 6.99 12.84 24.98
C GLY A 147 6.27 13.15 23.68
N VAL A 148 6.08 14.43 23.37
CA VAL A 148 5.83 14.89 22.00
C VAL A 148 7.22 15.00 21.35
N TYR A 149 7.52 14.15 20.37
CA TYR A 149 8.91 13.98 19.95
C TYR A 149 9.29 14.77 18.69
N SER A 150 8.38 15.11 17.76
CA SER A 150 8.79 15.84 16.55
C SER A 150 7.66 16.56 15.81
N LEU A 151 7.94 17.80 15.39
CA LEU A 151 7.18 18.55 14.39
C LEU A 151 8.04 18.67 13.14
N TYR A 152 7.43 18.50 11.97
CA TYR A 152 8.12 18.63 10.69
C TYR A 152 7.39 19.61 9.78
N ALA A 153 8.14 20.47 9.11
CA ALA A 153 7.65 21.18 7.93
C ALA A 153 7.90 20.34 6.69
N VAL A 154 6.91 20.29 5.79
CA VAL A 154 6.94 19.37 4.65
C VAL A 154 6.53 20.06 3.35
N ASP A 155 7.42 20.05 2.36
CA ASP A 155 7.01 20.24 0.97
C ASP A 155 6.34 18.94 0.50
N ARG A 156 5.00 18.94 0.43
CA ARG A 156 4.22 17.72 0.16
C ARG A 156 4.57 17.06 -1.17
N PRO A 157 4.66 17.79 -2.30
CA PRO A 157 5.15 17.19 -3.55
C PRO A 157 6.53 16.52 -3.44
N VAL A 158 7.49 17.12 -2.72
CA VAL A 158 8.82 16.52 -2.52
C VAL A 158 8.73 15.30 -1.60
N PHE A 159 7.99 15.42 -0.51
CA PHE A 159 7.76 14.36 0.46
C PHE A 159 7.05 13.15 -0.14
N GLU A 160 5.95 13.36 -0.86
CA GLU A 160 5.21 12.29 -1.51
C GLU A 160 6.12 11.54 -2.50
N ARG A 161 6.94 12.24 -3.29
CA ARG A 161 7.94 11.60 -4.17
C ARG A 161 8.99 10.81 -3.40
N SER A 162 9.50 11.34 -2.29
CA SER A 162 10.47 10.63 -1.46
C SER A 162 9.86 9.46 -0.70
N MET A 163 8.57 9.52 -0.39
CA MET A 163 7.82 8.45 0.26
C MET A 163 7.52 7.33 -0.73
N THR A 164 7.04 7.67 -1.94
CA THR A 164 6.71 6.68 -2.98
C THR A 164 7.91 5.82 -3.35
N SER A 165 9.13 6.37 -3.36
CA SER A 165 10.36 5.61 -3.59
C SER A 165 10.72 4.61 -2.48
N LYS A 166 10.16 4.78 -1.28
CA LYS A 166 10.29 3.84 -0.15
C LYS A 166 9.14 2.83 -0.07
N LEU A 167 8.13 2.96 -0.93
CA LEU A 167 7.00 2.03 -0.95
C LEU A 167 7.34 0.78 -1.73
N VAL A 168 6.90 -0.35 -1.19
CA VAL A 168 7.01 -1.67 -1.82
C VAL A 168 5.63 -2.31 -1.89
N TRP A 169 5.10 -2.47 -3.10
CA TRP A 169 3.78 -3.08 -3.30
C TRP A 169 3.89 -4.59 -3.41
N LEU A 170 3.29 -5.31 -2.47
CA LEU A 170 3.19 -6.77 -2.54
C LEU A 170 1.84 -7.17 -3.15
N PHE A 171 1.80 -7.27 -4.47
CA PHE A 171 0.64 -7.76 -5.21
C PHE A 171 0.66 -9.28 -5.36
N SER A 172 -0.53 -9.86 -5.29
CA SER A 172 -0.74 -11.30 -5.31
C SER A 172 -2.21 -11.62 -5.51
N ILE A 173 -2.53 -12.88 -5.81
CA ILE A 173 -3.87 -13.40 -5.52
C ILE A 173 -3.94 -13.74 -4.04
N ALA A 174 -5.07 -13.45 -3.37
CA ALA A 174 -5.30 -13.91 -2.01
C ALA A 174 -5.09 -15.42 -1.89
N ARG A 175 -4.61 -15.85 -0.71
CA ARG A 175 -4.23 -17.24 -0.44
C ARG A 175 -2.95 -17.71 -1.17
N SER A 176 -2.12 -16.80 -1.69
CA SER A 176 -0.82 -17.16 -2.30
C SER A 176 0.39 -17.03 -1.37
N GLY A 177 0.18 -16.83 -0.07
CA GLY A 177 1.26 -16.72 0.92
C GLY A 177 1.76 -15.31 1.21
N THR A 178 0.97 -14.28 0.91
CA THR A 178 1.30 -12.88 1.24
C THR A 178 1.47 -12.64 2.73
N THR A 179 0.65 -13.26 3.59
CA THR A 179 0.79 -13.16 5.05
C THR A 179 2.15 -13.67 5.53
N TRP A 180 2.57 -14.84 5.03
CA TRP A 180 3.90 -15.39 5.33
C TRP A 180 5.02 -14.44 4.89
N LEU A 181 4.91 -13.85 3.71
CA LEU A 181 5.89 -12.88 3.23
C LEU A 181 5.88 -11.57 4.05
N GLY A 182 4.70 -11.11 4.46
CA GLY A 182 4.54 -9.97 5.38
C GLY A 182 5.21 -10.19 6.73
N GLU A 183 5.10 -11.40 7.30
CA GLU A 183 5.77 -11.76 8.57
C GLU A 183 7.29 -11.77 8.45
N ILE A 184 7.82 -12.15 7.28
CA ILE A 184 9.26 -12.04 6.97
C ILE A 184 9.68 -10.57 6.97
N PHE A 185 8.96 -9.70 6.25
CA PHE A 185 9.25 -8.27 6.22
C PHE A 185 9.21 -7.64 7.62
N TRP A 186 8.16 -7.95 8.39
CA TRP A 186 8.04 -7.49 9.77
C TRP A 186 9.25 -7.87 10.63
N SER A 187 9.80 -9.07 10.42
CA SER A 187 10.96 -9.56 11.18
C SER A 187 12.30 -8.96 10.75
N LEU A 188 12.33 -8.11 9.71
CA LEU A 188 13.52 -7.32 9.37
C LEU A 188 13.71 -6.13 10.32
N GLY A 189 12.69 -5.75 11.10
CA GLY A 189 12.78 -4.76 12.18
C GLY A 189 12.67 -3.30 11.72
N ASP A 190 13.18 -2.96 10.54
CA ASP A 190 13.13 -1.62 9.96
C ASP A 190 12.33 -1.54 8.64
N VAL A 191 11.42 -2.48 8.45
CA VAL A 191 10.48 -2.51 7.33
C VAL A 191 9.06 -2.49 7.92
N ALA A 192 8.31 -1.45 7.58
CA ALA A 192 6.91 -1.32 7.94
C ALA A 192 6.04 -2.20 7.02
N VAL A 193 4.94 -2.76 7.52
CA VAL A 193 4.05 -3.61 6.73
C VAL A 193 2.59 -3.18 6.93
N ILE A 194 1.99 -2.57 5.91
CA ILE A 194 0.55 -2.27 5.93
C ILE A 194 -0.20 -3.51 5.43
N ASP A 195 -1.06 -4.05 6.29
CA ASP A 195 -1.95 -5.15 5.92
C ASP A 195 -3.17 -4.61 5.17
N GLU A 196 -3.32 -4.99 3.90
CA GLU A 196 -4.53 -4.78 3.09
C GLU A 196 -5.07 -3.34 3.14
N PRO A 197 -4.40 -2.38 2.45
CA PRO A 197 -4.80 -0.97 2.46
C PRO A 197 -6.16 -0.69 1.80
N ALA A 198 -6.86 -1.73 1.31
CA ALA A 198 -8.20 -1.66 0.73
C ALA A 198 -8.31 -0.69 -0.46
N LEU A 199 -7.30 -0.69 -1.33
CA LEU A 199 -7.21 0.21 -2.50
C LEU A 199 -8.45 0.18 -3.41
N PRO A 200 -9.09 -0.99 -3.67
CA PRO A 200 -10.29 -1.05 -4.50
C PRO A 200 -11.44 -0.23 -3.91
N ARG A 201 -11.59 -0.22 -2.58
CA ARG A 201 -12.61 0.59 -1.90
C ARG A 201 -12.36 2.08 -2.11
N MET A 202 -11.09 2.50 -2.11
CA MET A 202 -10.72 3.90 -2.40
C MET A 202 -11.09 4.33 -3.82
N LEU A 203 -11.10 3.39 -4.77
CA LEU A 203 -11.42 3.65 -6.19
C LEU A 203 -12.86 3.26 -6.57
N GLY A 204 -13.70 2.86 -5.61
CA GLY A 204 -15.06 2.40 -5.88
C GLY A 204 -15.13 1.12 -6.73
N ILE A 205 -14.06 0.32 -6.73
CA ILE A 205 -13.98 -0.94 -7.47
C ILE A 205 -14.53 -2.07 -6.59
N LEU A 206 -15.29 -2.98 -7.22
CA LEU A 206 -15.87 -4.16 -6.58
C LEU A 206 -14.83 -4.96 -5.78
N GLU A 207 -15.15 -5.21 -4.52
CA GLU A 207 -14.45 -6.14 -3.66
C GLU A 207 -15.01 -7.56 -3.89
N TRP A 208 -14.11 -8.54 -4.02
CA TRP A 208 -14.48 -9.91 -4.39
C TRP A 208 -14.49 -10.80 -3.15
N ASP A 209 -15.40 -10.49 -2.21
CA ASP A 209 -15.60 -11.30 -1.00
C ASP A 209 -16.43 -12.55 -1.33
N PRO A 210 -15.90 -13.77 -1.07
CA PRO A 210 -16.67 -15.01 -1.20
C PRO A 210 -17.99 -15.00 -0.48
N GLU A 211 -18.11 -14.44 0.71
CA GLU A 211 -19.36 -14.46 1.46
C GLU A 211 -20.35 -13.42 0.93
N TYR A 212 -19.87 -12.29 0.42
CA TYR A 212 -20.75 -11.33 -0.26
C TYR A 212 -21.29 -11.91 -1.57
N VAL A 213 -20.42 -12.55 -2.36
CA VAL A 213 -20.82 -13.18 -3.61
C VAL A 213 -21.66 -14.43 -3.30
N PHE A 214 -21.11 -15.42 -2.59
CA PHE A 214 -21.67 -16.76 -2.38
C PHE A 214 -22.62 -16.92 -1.19
N GLY A 215 -22.52 -16.08 -0.16
CA GLY A 215 -23.39 -16.12 1.02
C GLY A 215 -24.80 -15.62 0.73
N GLY A 216 -24.94 -14.50 0.01
CA GLY A 216 -26.24 -14.03 -0.53
C GLY A 216 -26.78 -14.89 -1.68
N LEU A 217 -25.91 -15.74 -2.23
CA LEU A 217 -26.19 -16.61 -3.36
C LEU A 217 -26.95 -17.89 -3.00
N LYS A 218 -27.16 -18.23 -1.72
CA LYS A 218 -28.03 -19.39 -1.37
C LYS A 218 -29.44 -19.23 -1.96
N ASP A 219 -29.99 -18.03 -1.91
CA ASP A 219 -31.31 -17.70 -2.46
C ASP A 219 -31.23 -17.25 -3.92
N PHE A 220 -30.22 -16.46 -4.29
CA PHE A 220 -30.04 -16.06 -5.69
C PHE A 220 -29.73 -17.27 -6.59
N TRP A 221 -28.94 -18.27 -6.17
CA TRP A 221 -28.81 -19.53 -6.93
C TRP A 221 -30.09 -20.33 -7.02
N ARG A 222 -31.10 -20.10 -6.18
CA ARG A 222 -32.34 -20.84 -6.28
C ARG A 222 -33.25 -20.24 -7.36
N ASP A 223 -33.22 -18.93 -7.54
CA ASP A 223 -34.15 -18.19 -8.42
C ASP A 223 -33.49 -17.42 -9.58
N ASN A 224 -32.17 -17.50 -9.74
CA ASN A 224 -31.45 -16.72 -10.76
C ASN A 224 -31.70 -17.25 -12.20
N PRO A 225 -32.23 -16.40 -13.10
CA PRO A 225 -32.42 -16.74 -14.51
C PRO A 225 -31.11 -17.08 -15.25
N PHE A 226 -29.93 -16.69 -14.74
CA PHE A 226 -28.64 -17.12 -15.31
C PHE A 226 -28.37 -18.63 -15.15
N LYS A 227 -29.17 -19.39 -14.39
CA LYS A 227 -29.12 -20.87 -14.41
C LYS A 227 -29.16 -21.45 -15.82
N SER A 228 -29.94 -20.83 -16.71
CA SER A 228 -30.05 -21.25 -18.11
C SER A 228 -28.78 -20.97 -18.91
N HIS A 229 -28.04 -19.91 -18.56
CA HIS A 229 -26.78 -19.53 -19.20
C HIS A 229 -25.59 -20.36 -18.67
N VAL A 230 -25.70 -20.90 -17.44
CA VAL A 230 -24.74 -21.89 -16.90
C VAL A 230 -25.03 -23.32 -17.40
N ARG A 231 -26.08 -23.53 -18.23
CA ARG A 231 -26.27 -24.82 -18.91
C ARG A 231 -25.25 -24.96 -20.04
N GLY A 232 -24.14 -25.60 -19.71
CA GLY A 232 -23.37 -26.44 -20.64
C GLY A 232 -22.53 -25.77 -21.73
N THR A 233 -22.78 -24.53 -22.15
CA THR A 233 -22.10 -23.97 -23.34
C THR A 233 -21.75 -22.47 -23.30
N GLU A 234 -22.29 -21.64 -22.41
CA GLU A 234 -21.99 -20.18 -22.46
C GLU A 234 -20.82 -19.72 -21.56
N PHE A 235 -20.42 -20.55 -20.59
CA PHE A 235 -19.03 -20.56 -20.11
C PHE A 235 -18.12 -21.44 -21.02
N GLY A 236 -18.68 -21.94 -22.13
CA GLY A 236 -17.96 -22.64 -23.20
C GLY A 236 -17.08 -21.67 -23.98
N THR A 237 -15.76 -21.78 -23.95
CA THR A 237 -14.95 -22.68 -24.80
C THR A 237 -14.94 -22.36 -26.29
N ASP A 238 -15.92 -21.58 -26.77
CA ASP A 238 -16.03 -21.10 -28.15
C ASP A 238 -16.17 -19.58 -28.19
N ILE A 239 -15.53 -18.87 -27.27
CA ILE A 239 -15.14 -17.48 -27.57
C ILE A 239 -14.12 -17.61 -28.71
N PRO A 240 -14.45 -17.19 -29.95
CA PRO A 240 -13.52 -17.33 -31.06
C PRO A 240 -12.20 -16.67 -30.67
N PRO A 241 -11.03 -17.28 -30.95
CA PRO A 241 -9.75 -16.63 -30.71
C PRO A 241 -9.77 -15.24 -31.34
N GLY A 242 -9.77 -14.19 -30.50
CA GLY A 242 -9.92 -12.80 -30.92
C GLY A 242 -11.09 -12.02 -30.30
N ARG A 243 -12.09 -12.68 -29.68
CA ARG A 243 -13.05 -11.97 -28.80
C ARG A 243 -12.43 -11.84 -27.41
N GLU A 244 -11.94 -10.64 -27.08
CA GLU A 244 -11.63 -10.29 -25.71
C GLU A 244 -12.87 -10.50 -24.84
N SER A 245 -12.71 -11.10 -23.66
CA SER A 245 -13.80 -11.25 -22.69
C SER A 245 -14.39 -9.87 -22.38
N ALA A 246 -15.61 -9.63 -22.87
CA ALA A 246 -16.30 -8.34 -22.76
C ALA A 246 -16.50 -7.87 -21.31
N VAL A 247 -16.49 -8.81 -20.35
CA VAL A 247 -16.69 -8.54 -18.92
C VAL A 247 -15.52 -7.73 -18.33
N PHE A 248 -14.33 -7.82 -18.92
CA PHE A 248 -13.13 -7.14 -18.41
C PHE A 248 -12.37 -6.33 -19.48
N SER A 249 -12.85 -6.31 -20.72
CA SER A 249 -12.29 -5.44 -21.76
C SER A 249 -12.56 -3.98 -21.37
N ARG A 250 -11.55 -3.32 -20.82
CA ARG A 250 -11.52 -1.85 -20.59
C ARG A 250 -11.75 -1.04 -21.88
N GLN A 251 -11.92 -1.68 -23.03
CA GLN A 251 -12.33 -1.06 -24.30
C GLN A 251 -13.65 -0.26 -24.19
N LEU A 252 -14.54 -0.57 -23.24
CA LEU A 252 -15.71 0.28 -22.94
C LEU A 252 -15.33 1.67 -22.38
N ALA A 253 -14.18 1.79 -21.70
CA ALA A 253 -13.65 3.07 -21.26
C ALA A 253 -13.04 3.85 -22.43
N ALA A 254 -12.32 3.18 -23.34
CA ALA A 254 -11.66 3.84 -24.47
C ALA A 254 -12.65 4.51 -25.45
N LYS A 255 -13.85 3.94 -25.65
CA LYS A 255 -14.90 4.55 -26.50
C LYS A 255 -15.75 5.62 -25.79
N SER A 256 -15.68 5.74 -24.46
CA SER A 256 -16.45 6.73 -23.69
C SER A 256 -15.60 7.86 -23.08
N MET A 257 -14.27 7.76 -23.15
CA MET A 257 -13.33 8.76 -22.60
C MET A 257 -13.51 10.18 -23.16
N GLU A 258 -14.00 10.33 -24.39
CA GLU A 258 -14.27 11.66 -24.96
C GLU A 258 -15.50 12.36 -24.34
N ARG A 259 -16.37 11.63 -23.62
CA ARG A 259 -17.61 12.19 -23.03
C ARG A 259 -17.75 11.97 -21.53
N ASN A 260 -16.90 11.15 -20.91
CA ASN A 260 -16.98 10.89 -19.49
C ASN A 260 -16.05 11.83 -18.72
N ALA A 261 -16.63 12.83 -18.05
CA ALA A 261 -15.90 13.80 -17.23
C ALA A 261 -15.04 13.15 -16.13
N ILE A 262 -15.39 11.95 -15.65
CA ILE A 262 -14.62 11.20 -14.64
C ILE A 262 -13.27 10.75 -15.22
N TRP A 263 -13.25 10.37 -16.50
CA TRP A 263 -12.04 9.90 -17.19
C TRP A 263 -11.31 11.02 -17.94
N ALA A 264 -11.75 12.27 -17.79
CA ALA A 264 -11.04 13.41 -18.34
C ALA A 264 -9.64 13.52 -17.69
N PRO A 265 -8.61 13.99 -18.44
CA PRO A 265 -7.24 14.05 -17.92
C PRO A 265 -7.10 14.80 -16.59
N HIS A 266 -7.87 15.87 -16.38
CA HIS A 266 -7.84 16.63 -15.12
C HIS A 266 -8.42 15.83 -13.94
N SER A 267 -9.50 15.09 -14.15
CA SER A 267 -10.12 14.22 -13.13
C SER A 267 -9.21 13.06 -12.78
N LEU A 268 -8.54 12.47 -13.77
CA LEU A 268 -7.54 11.43 -13.55
C LEU A 268 -6.32 11.95 -12.78
N ALA A 269 -5.84 13.16 -13.08
CA ALA A 269 -4.75 13.78 -12.35
C ALA A 269 -5.14 14.08 -10.89
N LEU A 270 -6.36 14.56 -10.66
CA LEU A 270 -6.88 14.77 -9.30
C LEU A 270 -7.03 13.44 -8.54
N LEU A 271 -7.59 12.41 -9.18
CA LEU A 271 -7.73 11.09 -8.60
C LEU A 271 -6.37 10.49 -8.24
N GLN A 272 -5.40 10.61 -9.13
CA GLN A 272 -4.01 10.20 -8.88
C GLN A 272 -3.45 10.94 -7.66
N GLN A 273 -3.59 12.26 -7.61
CA GLN A 273 -3.08 13.06 -6.49
C GLN A 273 -3.72 12.63 -5.17
N VAL A 274 -5.05 12.52 -5.11
CA VAL A 274 -5.79 12.08 -3.93
C VAL A 274 -5.36 10.67 -3.51
N PHE A 275 -5.20 9.76 -4.46
CA PHE A 275 -4.75 8.39 -4.19
C PHE A 275 -3.34 8.38 -3.59
N VAL A 276 -2.39 9.09 -4.20
CA VAL A 276 -1.00 9.13 -3.72
C VAL A 276 -0.91 9.73 -2.32
N SER A 277 -1.59 10.85 -2.12
CA SER A 277 -1.72 11.50 -0.83
C SER A 277 -2.29 10.58 0.24
N ALA A 278 -3.41 9.91 -0.04
CA ALA A 278 -4.07 9.03 0.93
C ALA A 278 -3.19 7.85 1.33
N ILE A 279 -2.41 7.28 0.40
CA ILE A 279 -1.45 6.21 0.71
C ILE A 279 -0.29 6.72 1.56
N CYS A 280 0.29 7.87 1.22
CA CYS A 280 1.37 8.46 2.02
C CYS A 280 0.88 8.81 3.42
N GLU A 281 -0.29 9.43 3.53
CA GLU A 281 -0.95 9.74 4.81
C GLU A 281 -1.23 8.48 5.63
N GLN A 282 -1.69 7.39 5.00
CA GLN A 282 -1.89 6.12 5.69
C GLN A 282 -0.57 5.59 6.26
N VAL A 283 0.50 5.52 5.47
CA VAL A 283 1.82 5.05 5.94
C VAL A 283 2.32 5.90 7.11
N VAL A 284 2.22 7.21 6.98
CA VAL A 284 2.60 8.18 8.01
C VAL A 284 1.76 7.99 9.28
N ARG A 285 0.45 7.81 9.15
CA ARG A 285 -0.43 7.61 10.29
C ARG A 285 -0.08 6.34 11.07
N GLU A 286 0.19 5.23 10.37
CA GLU A 286 0.48 3.94 11.00
C GLU A 286 1.92 3.86 11.58
N TYR A 287 2.91 4.47 10.91
CA TYR A 287 4.34 4.25 11.23
C TYR A 287 5.15 5.52 11.51
N GLY A 288 4.55 6.70 11.36
CA GLY A 288 5.25 7.99 11.35
C GLY A 288 6.19 8.15 10.16
N VAL A 289 7.15 9.05 10.28
CA VAL A 289 8.21 9.31 9.30
C VAL A 289 9.57 9.01 9.89
N GLY A 290 10.48 8.45 9.09
CA GLY A 290 11.90 8.29 9.43
C GLY A 290 12.30 7.02 10.19
N TRP A 291 11.35 6.13 10.53
CA TRP A 291 11.60 4.94 11.37
C TRP A 291 11.74 3.63 10.61
N TYR A 292 11.40 3.64 9.33
CA TYR A 292 11.50 2.49 8.46
C TYR A 292 12.34 2.85 7.23
N SER A 293 13.09 1.87 6.77
CA SER A 293 13.77 1.94 5.48
C SER A 293 12.78 1.84 4.32
N HIS A 294 11.74 1.02 4.48
CA HIS A 294 10.70 0.76 3.47
C HIS A 294 9.34 0.52 4.12
N ALA A 295 8.27 0.84 3.39
CA ALA A 295 6.91 0.47 3.76
C ALA A 295 6.34 -0.50 2.72
N VAL A 296 6.05 -1.73 3.16
CA VAL A 296 5.46 -2.78 2.33
C VAL A 296 3.94 -2.73 2.44
N LEU A 297 3.24 -2.50 1.33
CA LEU A 297 1.78 -2.58 1.27
C LEU A 297 1.37 -3.97 0.78
N LYS A 298 0.78 -4.78 1.66
CA LYS A 298 0.36 -6.15 1.37
C LYS A 298 -1.00 -6.14 0.70
N CYS A 299 -1.04 -6.41 -0.61
CA CYS A 299 -2.20 -6.18 -1.48
C CYS A 299 -2.72 -7.46 -2.19
N PRO A 300 -3.05 -8.55 -1.47
CA PRO A 300 -3.56 -9.80 -2.06
C PRO A 300 -4.93 -9.67 -2.75
N ASN A 301 -5.75 -8.71 -2.31
CA ASN A 301 -7.10 -8.49 -2.83
C ASN A 301 -7.19 -7.29 -3.79
N ASP A 302 -6.06 -6.62 -4.05
CA ASP A 302 -6.03 -5.33 -4.77
C ASP A 302 -5.26 -5.41 -6.10
N THR A 303 -4.84 -6.61 -6.50
CA THR A 303 -4.03 -6.83 -7.72
C THR A 303 -4.72 -6.36 -9.01
N GLN A 304 -6.05 -6.21 -9.02
CA GLN A 304 -6.81 -5.66 -10.14
C GLN A 304 -6.47 -4.20 -10.47
N ILE A 305 -5.83 -3.48 -9.55
CA ILE A 305 -5.38 -2.10 -9.78
C ILE A 305 -3.85 -1.96 -9.80
N ALA A 306 -3.12 -3.07 -9.81
CA ALA A 306 -1.65 -3.05 -9.75
C ALA A 306 -1.05 -2.24 -10.91
N ASP A 307 -1.70 -2.24 -12.06
CA ASP A 307 -1.32 -1.45 -13.22
C ASP A 307 -1.51 0.06 -13.01
N LEU A 308 -2.63 0.48 -12.43
CA LEU A 308 -2.86 1.87 -12.05
C LEU A 308 -1.84 2.36 -11.03
N VAL A 309 -1.56 1.55 -10.00
CA VAL A 309 -0.54 1.86 -9.00
C VAL A 309 0.83 2.02 -9.66
N SER A 310 1.17 1.15 -10.62
CA SER A 310 2.45 1.23 -11.34
C SER A 310 2.59 2.49 -12.20
N LEU A 311 1.48 2.98 -12.74
CA LEU A 311 1.43 4.23 -13.50
C LEU A 311 1.49 5.46 -12.58
N TRP A 312 0.80 5.42 -11.44
CA TRP A 312 0.67 6.56 -10.53
C TRP A 312 1.85 6.73 -9.58
N MET A 313 2.58 5.66 -9.28
CA MET A 313 3.74 5.64 -8.41
C MET A 313 4.91 4.89 -9.06
N PRO A 314 5.45 5.41 -10.18
CA PRO A 314 6.47 4.73 -10.97
C PRO A 314 7.78 4.51 -10.20
N ASP A 315 8.04 5.31 -9.16
CA ASP A 315 9.24 5.22 -8.33
C ASP A 315 9.14 4.15 -7.24
N SER A 316 7.93 3.61 -7.01
CA SER A 316 7.74 2.53 -6.03
C SER A 316 8.23 1.18 -6.54
N ALA A 317 8.72 0.35 -5.63
CA ALA A 317 9.08 -1.02 -5.95
C ALA A 317 7.85 -1.93 -5.89
N MET A 318 7.85 -3.02 -6.65
CA MET A 318 6.77 -3.99 -6.67
C MET A 318 7.27 -5.41 -6.52
N ILE A 319 6.52 -6.22 -5.79
CA ILE A 319 6.74 -7.65 -5.61
C ILE A 319 5.46 -8.36 -6.06
N LEU A 320 5.62 -9.22 -7.06
CA LEU A 320 4.55 -9.99 -7.67
C LEU A 320 4.65 -11.44 -7.20
N LEU A 321 3.91 -11.77 -6.13
CA LEU A 321 3.87 -13.13 -5.58
C LEU A 321 2.82 -13.98 -6.31
N ARG A 322 3.28 -15.06 -6.93
CA ARG A 322 2.45 -16.00 -7.68
C ARG A 322 2.39 -17.32 -6.94
N ARG A 323 1.24 -17.99 -7.03
CA ARG A 323 1.03 -19.38 -6.61
C ARG A 323 0.23 -20.10 -7.68
N ASP A 324 0.39 -21.41 -7.78
CA ASP A 324 -0.43 -22.25 -8.65
C ASP A 324 -1.92 -21.96 -8.36
N GLY A 325 -2.65 -21.50 -9.37
CA GLY A 325 -4.06 -21.12 -9.22
C GLY A 325 -4.93 -22.25 -8.71
N ARG A 326 -4.54 -23.51 -8.96
CA ARG A 326 -5.26 -24.70 -8.49
C ARG A 326 -5.09 -24.89 -6.98
N ASP A 327 -3.91 -24.61 -6.43
CA ASP A 327 -3.69 -24.60 -4.98
C ASP A 327 -4.33 -23.39 -4.31
N VAL A 328 -4.38 -22.25 -4.99
CA VAL A 328 -5.18 -21.09 -4.54
C VAL A 328 -6.65 -21.46 -4.43
N MET A 329 -7.22 -22.18 -5.41
CA MET A 329 -8.60 -22.69 -5.34
C MET A 329 -8.80 -23.58 -4.13
N LYS A 330 -7.91 -24.55 -3.89
CA LYS A 330 -8.00 -25.41 -2.70
C LYS A 330 -8.07 -24.58 -1.42
N SER A 331 -7.25 -23.53 -1.33
CA SER A 331 -7.24 -22.66 -0.17
C SER A 331 -8.50 -21.80 -0.04
N ARG A 332 -9.15 -21.41 -1.14
CA ARG A 332 -10.44 -20.70 -1.13
C ARG A 332 -11.59 -21.58 -0.65
N PHE A 333 -11.54 -22.88 -0.95
CA PHE A 333 -12.51 -23.87 -0.47
C PHE A 333 -12.18 -24.42 0.93
N SER A 334 -11.27 -23.76 1.66
CA SER A 334 -10.98 -24.14 3.06
C SER A 334 -12.02 -23.51 4.00
N PRO A 335 -12.37 -24.17 5.13
CA PRO A 335 -13.30 -23.62 6.11
C PRO A 335 -12.93 -22.22 6.61
N PHE A 336 -11.63 -21.93 6.68
CA PHE A 336 -11.14 -20.59 7.03
C PHE A 336 -11.52 -19.53 6.00
N ALA A 337 -11.47 -19.86 4.71
CA ALA A 337 -11.67 -18.89 3.64
C ALA A 337 -13.15 -18.74 3.25
N SER A 338 -13.92 -19.83 3.33
CA SER A 338 -15.37 -19.80 3.21
C SER A 338 -15.94 -21.11 3.74
N ALA A 339 -16.72 -21.02 4.83
CA ALA A 339 -17.44 -22.17 5.36
C ALA A 339 -18.44 -22.71 4.31
N THR A 340 -19.14 -21.80 3.64
CA THR A 340 -20.12 -22.13 2.57
C THR A 340 -19.51 -22.98 1.47
N LEU A 341 -18.34 -22.61 0.95
CA LEU A 341 -17.68 -23.37 -0.12
C LEU A 341 -17.05 -24.67 0.38
N ALA A 342 -16.53 -24.67 1.61
CA ALA A 342 -15.91 -25.85 2.21
C ALA A 342 -16.92 -26.97 2.46
N GLU A 343 -18.14 -26.62 2.89
CA GLU A 343 -19.21 -27.56 3.21
C GLU A 343 -20.08 -27.94 2.01
N SER A 344 -20.03 -27.15 0.92
CA SER A 344 -20.87 -27.40 -0.25
C SER A 344 -20.57 -28.77 -0.88
N THR A 345 -21.60 -29.61 -0.95
CA THR A 345 -21.62 -30.87 -1.70
C THR A 345 -22.34 -30.76 -3.05
N ASP A 346 -22.95 -29.60 -3.33
CA ASP A 346 -23.65 -29.33 -4.58
C ASP A 346 -22.65 -29.19 -5.74
N VAL A 347 -22.69 -30.14 -6.67
CA VAL A 347 -21.80 -30.21 -7.83
C VAL A 347 -21.93 -28.97 -8.71
N ALA A 348 -23.15 -28.44 -8.92
CA ALA A 348 -23.36 -27.28 -9.78
C ALA A 348 -22.79 -26.01 -9.13
N GLN A 349 -23.07 -25.80 -7.84
CA GLN A 349 -22.54 -24.67 -7.08
C GLN A 349 -21.00 -24.68 -7.05
N ARG A 350 -20.40 -25.83 -6.75
CA ARG A 350 -18.94 -25.99 -6.73
C ARG A 350 -18.31 -25.70 -8.09
N ARG A 351 -18.87 -26.24 -9.18
CA ARG A 351 -18.37 -26.01 -10.55
C ARG A 351 -18.45 -24.53 -10.94
N TYR A 352 -19.54 -23.85 -10.58
CA TYR A 352 -19.65 -22.41 -10.81
C TYR A 352 -18.58 -21.64 -10.01
N ALA A 353 -18.44 -21.90 -8.71
CA ALA A 353 -17.47 -21.23 -7.87
C ALA A 353 -16.03 -21.44 -8.39
N ILE A 354 -15.70 -22.67 -8.81
CA ILE A 354 -14.42 -22.99 -9.46
C ILE A 354 -14.24 -22.16 -10.73
N ALA A 355 -15.24 -22.12 -11.62
CA ALA A 355 -15.14 -21.37 -12.87
C ALA A 355 -14.92 -19.87 -12.60
N TRP A 356 -15.72 -19.29 -11.71
CA TRP A 356 -15.63 -17.90 -11.31
C TRP A 356 -14.24 -17.55 -10.78
N TYR A 357 -13.75 -18.26 -9.77
CA TYR A 357 -12.45 -17.96 -9.17
C TYR A 357 -11.27 -18.27 -10.10
N ALA A 358 -11.40 -19.25 -11.01
CA ALA A 358 -10.40 -19.49 -12.04
C ALA A 358 -10.30 -18.30 -13.03
N HIS A 359 -11.42 -17.65 -13.37
CA HIS A 359 -11.41 -16.43 -14.17
C HIS A 359 -10.82 -15.24 -13.41
N VAL A 360 -11.19 -15.06 -12.13
CA VAL A 360 -10.59 -14.01 -11.27
C VAL A 360 -9.08 -14.21 -11.13
N TRP A 361 -8.62 -15.45 -10.93
CA TRP A 361 -7.19 -15.76 -10.88
C TRP A 361 -6.49 -15.40 -12.19
N ASN A 362 -7.07 -15.74 -13.35
CA ASN A 362 -6.51 -15.34 -14.65
C ASN A 362 -6.40 -13.83 -14.80
N MET A 363 -7.47 -13.09 -14.48
CA MET A 363 -7.49 -11.63 -14.54
C MET A 363 -6.36 -11.03 -13.70
N GLN A 364 -6.17 -11.51 -12.47
CA GLN A 364 -5.12 -11.01 -11.59
C GLN A 364 -3.71 -11.35 -12.12
N ILE A 365 -3.50 -12.56 -12.64
CA ILE A 365 -2.22 -12.91 -13.30
C ILE A 365 -1.97 -12.04 -14.52
N ASP A 366 -2.98 -11.78 -15.35
CA ASP A 366 -2.86 -10.90 -16.51
C ASP A 366 -2.46 -9.48 -16.09
N MET A 367 -3.04 -8.96 -15.00
CA MET A 367 -2.68 -7.65 -14.47
C MET A 367 -1.23 -7.60 -13.94
N MET A 368 -0.80 -8.63 -13.21
CA MET A 368 0.59 -8.75 -12.76
C MET A 368 1.58 -8.84 -13.94
N ARG A 369 1.22 -9.55 -15.02
CA ARG A 369 2.05 -9.61 -16.23
C ARG A 369 2.09 -8.28 -16.96
N HIS A 370 0.99 -7.54 -16.97
CA HIS A 370 0.95 -6.20 -17.55
C HIS A 370 1.90 -5.26 -16.80
N VAL A 371 1.83 -5.23 -15.47
CA VAL A 371 2.78 -4.49 -14.61
C VAL A 371 4.22 -4.89 -14.90
N GLN A 372 4.52 -6.19 -14.95
CA GLN A 372 5.86 -6.68 -15.28
C GLN A 372 6.36 -6.19 -16.65
N THR A 373 5.46 -6.06 -17.62
CA THR A 373 5.80 -5.57 -18.97
C THR A 373 6.09 -4.08 -18.97
N LEU A 374 5.32 -3.30 -18.20
CA LEU A 374 5.47 -1.85 -18.10
C LEU A 374 6.69 -1.43 -17.27
N HIS A 375 7.03 -2.20 -16.22
CA HIS A 375 8.02 -1.82 -15.20
C HIS A 375 9.02 -2.95 -14.89
N PRO A 376 9.77 -3.49 -15.88
CA PRO A 376 10.60 -4.68 -15.66
C PRO A 376 11.75 -4.50 -14.64
N ARG A 377 12.15 -3.26 -14.35
CA ARG A 377 13.28 -2.95 -13.44
C ARG A 377 12.87 -2.80 -11.97
N THR A 378 11.62 -2.42 -11.71
CA THR A 378 11.09 -2.16 -10.36
C THR A 378 10.12 -3.26 -9.92
N VAL A 379 10.22 -4.44 -10.53
CA VAL A 379 9.32 -5.57 -10.28
C VAL A 379 10.11 -6.84 -9.96
N LEU A 380 9.97 -7.34 -8.74
CA LEU A 380 10.45 -8.65 -8.32
C LEU A 380 9.35 -9.71 -8.47
N ASN A 381 9.61 -10.76 -9.25
CA ASN A 381 8.67 -11.86 -9.44
C ASN A 381 9.02 -13.05 -8.54
N LEU A 382 8.06 -13.50 -7.74
CA LEU A 382 8.24 -14.61 -6.81
C LEU A 382 7.20 -15.70 -7.07
N LYS A 383 7.62 -16.96 -6.85
CA LYS A 383 6.72 -18.12 -6.81
C LYS A 383 6.67 -18.65 -5.38
N TYR A 384 5.48 -18.79 -4.83
CA TYR A 384 5.24 -19.35 -3.50
C TYR A 384 5.93 -20.70 -3.32
N GLU A 385 5.83 -21.57 -4.32
CA GLU A 385 6.38 -22.92 -4.32
C GLU A 385 7.91 -22.91 -4.21
N HIS A 386 8.57 -21.95 -4.88
CA HIS A 386 10.02 -21.78 -4.75
C HIS A 386 10.39 -21.31 -3.34
N GLY A 387 9.58 -20.44 -2.73
CA GLY A 387 9.78 -20.00 -1.35
C GLY A 387 9.63 -21.14 -0.34
N ARG A 388 8.72 -22.08 -0.61
CA ARG A 388 8.55 -23.28 0.23
C ARG A 388 9.72 -24.25 0.12
N GLN A 389 10.29 -24.40 -1.07
CA GLN A 389 11.42 -25.30 -1.30
C GLN A 389 12.76 -24.67 -0.90
N ASN A 390 12.95 -23.38 -1.18
CA ASN A 390 14.22 -22.66 -1.10
C ASN A 390 14.04 -21.32 -0.36
N GLY A 391 13.51 -21.37 0.87
CA GLY A 391 13.17 -20.17 1.64
C GLY A 391 14.34 -19.20 1.85
N GLU A 392 15.55 -19.71 2.11
CA GLU A 392 16.75 -18.86 2.26
C GLU A 392 17.10 -18.08 0.99
N VAL A 393 16.97 -18.71 -0.17
CA VAL A 393 17.21 -18.06 -1.47
C VAL A 393 16.19 -16.96 -1.69
N MET A 394 14.90 -17.22 -1.40
CA MET A 394 13.87 -16.19 -1.51
C MET A 394 14.11 -15.04 -0.54
N ILE A 395 14.40 -15.31 0.73
CA ILE A 395 14.66 -14.27 1.74
C ILE A 395 15.88 -13.43 1.35
N LYS A 396 16.96 -14.07 0.85
CA LYS A 396 18.12 -13.36 0.31
C LYS A 396 17.72 -12.42 -0.82
N LEU A 397 16.93 -12.90 -1.80
CA LEU A 397 16.46 -12.07 -2.91
C LEU A 397 15.62 -10.88 -2.42
N LEU A 398 14.76 -11.07 -1.43
CA LEU A 398 13.96 -9.98 -0.85
C LEU A 398 14.85 -8.91 -0.21
N ILE A 399 15.80 -9.31 0.64
CA ILE A 399 16.72 -8.38 1.33
C ILE A 399 17.56 -7.60 0.30
N GLN A 400 18.08 -8.29 -0.72
CA GLN A 400 18.82 -7.66 -1.82
C GLN A 400 17.95 -6.69 -2.61
N TYR A 401 16.70 -7.06 -2.86
CA TYR A 401 15.76 -6.23 -3.61
C TYR A 401 15.40 -4.94 -2.85
N LEU A 402 15.35 -4.99 -1.53
CA LEU A 402 15.22 -3.82 -0.67
C LEU A 402 16.53 -3.00 -0.53
N GLY A 403 17.60 -3.36 -1.26
CA GLY A 403 18.90 -2.69 -1.17
C GLY A 403 19.58 -2.82 0.20
N LYS A 404 19.21 -3.83 1.00
CA LYS A 404 19.72 -4.01 2.36
C LYS A 404 20.96 -4.91 2.38
N PRO A 405 21.88 -4.72 3.34
CA PRO A 405 23.02 -5.61 3.51
C PRO A 405 22.55 -7.02 3.84
N VAL A 406 23.20 -8.02 3.23
CA VAL A 406 22.80 -9.43 3.34
C VAL A 406 23.70 -10.13 4.34
N LEU A 407 23.17 -10.49 5.51
CA LEU A 407 23.87 -11.28 6.50
C LEU A 407 23.38 -12.74 6.45
N GLY A 408 24.29 -13.69 6.20
CA GLY A 408 23.94 -15.10 6.01
C GLY A 408 23.27 -15.73 7.24
N GLU A 409 23.67 -15.35 8.44
CA GLU A 409 23.05 -15.81 9.69
C GLU A 409 21.62 -15.27 9.85
N GLN A 410 21.40 -13.99 9.55
CA GLN A 410 20.06 -13.37 9.56
C GLN A 410 19.11 -14.09 8.60
N ILE A 411 19.56 -14.43 7.38
CA ILE A 411 18.74 -15.20 6.41
C ILE A 411 18.33 -16.55 6.98
N ARG A 412 19.28 -17.32 7.54
CA ARG A 412 19.00 -18.63 8.12
C ARG A 412 18.03 -18.53 9.30
N GLY A 413 18.24 -17.55 10.19
CA GLY A 413 17.35 -17.30 11.33
C GLY A 413 15.93 -16.94 10.90
N LEU A 414 15.79 -16.04 9.92
CA LEU A 414 14.48 -15.69 9.34
C LEU A 414 13.80 -16.88 8.69
N ASN A 415 14.53 -17.66 7.88
CA ASN A 415 13.99 -18.86 7.25
C ASN A 415 13.51 -19.85 8.32
N GLN A 416 14.35 -20.18 9.31
CA GLN A 416 13.98 -21.10 10.39
C GLN A 416 12.75 -20.64 11.16
N LYS A 417 12.69 -19.34 11.51
CA LYS A 417 11.56 -18.74 12.23
C LYS A 417 10.25 -18.79 11.46
N HIS A 418 10.30 -18.52 10.15
CA HIS A 418 9.10 -18.35 9.31
C HIS A 418 8.73 -19.55 8.46
N ARG A 419 9.44 -20.67 8.60
CA ARG A 419 9.02 -21.92 7.98
C ARG A 419 7.72 -22.39 8.59
N LEU A 420 6.78 -22.80 7.74
CA LEU A 420 5.49 -23.33 8.17
C LEU A 420 5.65 -24.54 9.11
N GLU A 421 6.71 -25.33 8.92
CA GLU A 421 7.06 -26.47 9.77
C GLU A 421 7.38 -26.07 11.21
N ALA A 422 7.97 -24.88 11.42
CA ALA A 422 8.38 -24.36 12.72
C ALA A 422 7.22 -23.69 13.49
N MET A 423 6.11 -23.38 12.81
CA MET A 423 4.96 -22.75 13.44
C MET A 423 4.20 -23.74 14.35
N PRO A 424 3.65 -23.28 15.49
CA PRO A 424 2.86 -24.13 16.38
C PRO A 424 1.70 -24.82 15.65
N GLN A 425 1.51 -26.12 15.90
CA GLN A 425 0.54 -26.93 15.18
C GLN A 425 -0.91 -26.40 15.30
N ASN A 426 -1.27 -25.80 16.44
CA ASN A 426 -2.58 -25.18 16.66
C ASN A 426 -2.82 -23.89 15.86
N THR A 427 -1.77 -23.30 15.28
CA THR A 427 -1.86 -22.09 14.43
C THR A 427 -1.89 -22.40 12.93
N ARG A 428 -1.78 -23.69 12.55
CA ARG A 428 -1.80 -24.14 11.15
C ARG A 428 -2.85 -25.22 10.93
N GLY A 429 -3.49 -25.22 9.76
CA GLY A 429 -4.56 -26.18 9.45
C GLY A 429 -5.53 -25.68 8.38
N ALA A 430 -6.45 -26.54 7.95
CA ALA A 430 -7.46 -26.19 6.95
C ALA A 430 -8.46 -25.12 7.46
N ASP A 431 -8.69 -25.07 8.76
CA ASP A 431 -9.55 -24.12 9.46
C ASP A 431 -8.80 -22.87 9.97
N LYS A 432 -7.49 -22.78 9.73
CA LYS A 432 -6.65 -21.69 10.24
C LYS A 432 -6.22 -20.71 9.14
N PRO A 433 -5.83 -19.47 9.52
CA PRO A 433 -5.25 -18.50 8.59
C PRO A 433 -4.05 -19.09 7.84
N ARG A 434 -3.20 -19.82 8.56
CA ARG A 434 -2.04 -20.54 8.01
C ARG A 434 -2.48 -21.94 7.60
N GLN A 435 -2.65 -22.13 6.30
CA GLN A 435 -3.04 -23.43 5.74
C GLN A 435 -1.89 -24.44 5.81
N THR A 436 -2.11 -25.66 5.31
CA THR A 436 -1.10 -26.73 5.35
C THR A 436 0.15 -26.45 4.52
N GLY A 437 0.13 -25.43 3.65
CA GLY A 437 1.26 -25.03 2.80
C GLY A 437 1.76 -26.12 1.85
N GLU A 438 0.91 -27.12 1.60
CA GLU A 438 1.16 -28.21 0.66
C GLU A 438 1.12 -27.70 -0.78
N VAL A 439 2.20 -27.97 -1.52
CA VAL A 439 2.31 -27.68 -2.96
C VAL A 439 1.71 -28.84 -3.75
N GLY A 440 0.82 -28.53 -4.70
CA GLY A 440 0.09 -29.51 -5.49
C GLY A 440 -1.03 -30.21 -4.72
N GLY A 441 -1.38 -29.70 -3.54
CA GLY A 441 -2.39 -30.31 -2.67
C GLY A 441 -3.81 -30.29 -3.26
N TYR A 442 -4.05 -29.46 -4.28
CA TYR A 442 -5.31 -29.43 -5.02
C TYR A 442 -5.69 -30.79 -5.63
N LYS A 443 -4.70 -31.62 -6.01
CA LYS A 443 -4.93 -32.93 -6.66
C LYS A 443 -5.69 -33.91 -5.79
N ARG A 444 -5.56 -33.78 -4.46
CA ARG A 444 -6.24 -34.65 -3.48
C ARG A 444 -7.57 -34.05 -3.00
N TYR A 445 -7.79 -32.77 -3.24
CA TYR A 445 -8.93 -32.03 -2.71
C TYR A 445 -10.08 -31.97 -3.72
N PHE A 446 -9.77 -31.72 -5.00
CA PHE A 446 -10.78 -31.59 -6.05
C PHE A 446 -10.94 -32.90 -6.83
N LYS A 447 -12.16 -33.12 -7.34
CA LYS A 447 -12.44 -34.20 -8.28
C LYS A 447 -11.72 -33.98 -9.60
N ASP A 448 -11.61 -35.02 -10.41
CA ASP A 448 -10.96 -34.96 -11.72
C ASP A 448 -11.63 -33.97 -12.67
N ASP A 449 -12.96 -33.92 -12.69
CA ASP A 449 -13.73 -33.02 -13.55
C ASP A 449 -13.57 -31.55 -13.13
N GLU A 450 -13.57 -31.29 -11.81
CA GLU A 450 -13.26 -29.99 -11.22
C GLU A 450 -11.83 -29.53 -11.57
N THR A 451 -10.85 -30.42 -11.43
CA THR A 451 -9.45 -30.16 -11.77
C THR A 451 -9.29 -29.89 -13.27
N LYS A 452 -9.98 -30.65 -14.13
CA LYS A 452 -10.01 -30.44 -15.58
C LYS A 452 -10.64 -29.09 -15.93
N LEU A 453 -11.76 -28.72 -15.30
CA LEU A 453 -12.44 -27.44 -15.51
C LEU A 453 -11.52 -26.26 -15.18
N MET A 454 -10.97 -26.23 -13.98
CA MET A 454 -10.11 -25.13 -13.54
C MET A 454 -8.82 -25.06 -14.38
N THR A 455 -8.22 -26.20 -14.72
CA THR A 455 -7.03 -26.25 -15.58
C THR A 455 -7.35 -25.78 -16.99
N LYS A 456 -8.54 -26.08 -17.52
CA LYS A 456 -8.99 -25.61 -18.84
C LYS A 456 -9.09 -24.08 -18.87
N ILE A 457 -9.73 -23.49 -17.87
CA ILE A 457 -9.90 -22.02 -17.76
C ILE A 457 -8.54 -21.35 -17.56
N MET A 458 -7.71 -21.85 -16.64
CA MET A 458 -6.43 -21.23 -16.29
C MET A 458 -5.27 -21.60 -17.22
N ARG A 459 -5.50 -22.44 -18.24
CA ARG A 459 -4.44 -23.09 -19.03
C ARG A 459 -3.38 -22.12 -19.54
N ARG A 460 -3.81 -21.02 -20.17
CA ARG A 460 -2.90 -20.01 -20.74
C ARG A 460 -1.94 -19.48 -19.67
N ASN A 461 -2.48 -18.95 -18.57
CA ASN A 461 -1.66 -18.35 -17.53
C ASN A 461 -0.86 -19.37 -16.73
N LEU A 462 -1.39 -20.57 -16.46
CA LEU A 462 -0.60 -21.67 -15.87
C LEU A 462 0.59 -22.06 -16.75
N THR A 463 0.42 -22.06 -18.08
CA THR A 463 1.52 -22.35 -19.02
C THR A 463 2.53 -21.21 -19.02
N ASP A 464 2.05 -19.99 -19.22
CA ASP A 464 2.88 -18.79 -19.40
C ASP A 464 3.74 -18.49 -18.17
N ILE A 465 3.27 -18.82 -16.96
CA ILE A 465 4.04 -18.66 -15.72
C ILE A 465 4.73 -19.95 -15.25
N GLY A 466 4.65 -21.03 -16.05
CA GLY A 466 5.42 -22.25 -15.87
C GLY A 466 4.96 -23.17 -14.74
N TYR A 467 3.64 -23.31 -14.53
CA TYR A 467 3.04 -24.34 -13.66
C TYR A 467 2.60 -25.59 -14.42
N ILE A 468 2.47 -25.49 -15.75
CA ILE A 468 2.29 -26.64 -16.64
C ILE A 468 3.23 -26.47 -17.83
N SER A 469 3.78 -27.58 -18.32
CA SER A 469 4.54 -27.57 -19.56
C SER A 469 3.65 -27.12 -20.71
N PRO A 470 4.14 -26.29 -21.65
CA PRO A 470 3.40 -26.03 -22.87
C PRO A 470 3.12 -27.37 -23.56
N PRO A 471 1.95 -27.56 -24.17
CA PRO A 471 1.70 -28.76 -24.96
C PRO A 471 2.85 -28.92 -25.96
N ALA A 472 3.42 -30.12 -26.05
CA ALA A 472 4.44 -30.45 -27.05
C ALA A 472 3.90 -29.99 -28.41
N GLN A 473 4.52 -28.96 -28.97
CA GLN A 473 3.90 -28.18 -30.04
C GLN A 473 3.68 -29.05 -31.29
N PHE A 474 2.42 -29.16 -31.72
CA PHE A 474 2.10 -29.16 -33.14
C PHE A 474 2.76 -27.92 -33.76
N GLY A 475 3.48 -28.10 -34.88
CA GLY A 475 4.41 -27.15 -35.46
C GLY A 475 3.98 -25.68 -35.36
N ARG A 476 4.87 -24.84 -34.83
CA ARG A 476 4.63 -23.40 -34.66
C ARG A 476 4.22 -22.75 -35.99
N VAL A 477 2.97 -22.32 -36.10
CA VAL A 477 2.61 -21.23 -37.02
C VAL A 477 3.10 -19.92 -36.36
N PRO A 478 3.92 -19.10 -37.02
CA PRO A 478 4.37 -17.83 -36.45
C PRO A 478 3.17 -16.90 -36.27
N VAL A 479 2.88 -16.52 -35.02
CA VAL A 479 1.98 -15.41 -34.75
C VAL A 479 2.75 -14.13 -35.07
N LYS A 480 2.54 -13.56 -36.27
CA LYS A 480 2.97 -12.19 -36.59
C LYS A 480 2.30 -11.23 -35.59
N GLY A 481 3.05 -10.60 -34.69
CA GLY A 481 2.50 -9.52 -33.88
C GLY A 481 3.22 -9.14 -32.58
N TYR A 482 4.09 -9.98 -32.02
CA TYR A 482 4.86 -9.61 -30.84
C TYR A 482 6.33 -9.87 -31.06
N GLY A 483 7.10 -8.79 -31.19
CA GLY A 483 8.56 -8.85 -31.30
C GLY A 483 9.14 -9.57 -30.08
N THR A 484 9.91 -10.61 -30.33
CA THR A 484 10.76 -11.25 -29.33
C THR A 484 11.80 -10.24 -28.87
N LEU A 485 11.70 -9.77 -27.62
CA LEU A 485 12.79 -9.04 -26.98
C LEU A 485 13.90 -10.03 -26.59
N PRO A 486 15.18 -9.71 -26.87
CA PRO A 486 16.29 -10.58 -26.52
C PRO A 486 16.49 -10.60 -25.01
N VAL A 487 16.60 -11.80 -24.45
CA VAL A 487 17.03 -12.03 -23.06
C VAL A 487 18.51 -11.67 -22.98
N ALA A 488 18.82 -10.43 -22.61
CA ALA A 488 20.18 -10.03 -22.30
C ALA A 488 20.61 -10.71 -20.98
N ARG A 489 21.73 -11.45 -21.02
CA ARG A 489 22.46 -11.89 -19.83
C ARG A 489 22.81 -10.66 -19.00
N ILE A 490 22.27 -10.57 -17.79
CA ILE A 490 22.70 -9.58 -16.80
C ILE A 490 24.02 -10.08 -16.20
N GLN A 491 25.14 -9.60 -16.76
CA GLN A 491 26.35 -9.43 -15.97
C GLN A 491 26.25 -8.06 -15.28
N ALA A 492 26.43 -8.04 -13.97
CA ALA A 492 26.35 -6.83 -13.17
C ALA A 492 27.59 -5.95 -13.45
N GLU A 493 27.43 -4.96 -14.32
CA GLU A 493 28.33 -3.80 -14.37
C GLU A 493 27.74 -2.63 -13.57
N PRO A 494 28.58 -1.73 -13.03
CA PRO A 494 28.12 -0.58 -12.25
C PRO A 494 27.28 0.35 -13.12
N VAL A 495 26.07 0.68 -12.66
CA VAL A 495 25.13 1.54 -13.35
C VAL A 495 25.67 2.98 -13.37
N GLN A 496 26.13 3.43 -14.55
CA GLN A 496 26.18 4.86 -14.84
C GLN A 496 24.75 5.40 -14.95
N SER A 497 24.49 6.55 -14.31
CA SER A 497 23.20 7.23 -14.32
C SER A 497 22.77 7.58 -15.74
N VAL A 498 21.81 6.84 -16.29
CA VAL A 498 21.12 7.20 -17.53
C VAL A 498 19.74 7.72 -17.15
N GLU A 499 19.43 8.95 -17.56
CA GLU A 499 18.11 9.55 -17.38
C GLU A 499 17.00 8.63 -17.93
N PRO A 500 15.88 8.44 -17.21
CA PRO A 500 14.80 7.59 -17.67
C PRO A 500 14.08 8.25 -18.86
N ALA A 501 14.10 7.58 -20.01
CA ALA A 501 13.30 7.98 -21.17
C ALA A 501 11.80 7.74 -20.89
N ALA A 502 11.05 8.81 -20.61
CA ALA A 502 9.59 8.73 -20.49
C ALA A 502 8.93 8.17 -21.78
N PRO A 503 7.86 7.36 -21.68
CA PRO A 503 7.16 6.79 -22.84
C PRO A 503 6.70 7.87 -23.83
N VAL A 504 6.78 7.57 -25.13
CA VAL A 504 6.44 8.49 -26.24
C VAL A 504 5.04 9.11 -26.10
N ILE A 505 4.09 8.37 -25.54
CA ILE A 505 2.72 8.84 -25.29
C ILE A 505 2.68 9.94 -24.22
N LEU A 506 3.45 9.80 -23.12
CA LEU A 506 3.55 10.84 -22.09
C LEU A 506 4.23 12.11 -22.63
N ARG A 507 5.25 11.98 -23.48
CA ARG A 507 5.91 13.16 -24.11
C ARG A 507 4.94 13.97 -24.97
N ARG A 508 4.00 13.30 -25.65
CA ARG A 508 2.98 13.98 -26.46
C ARG A 508 1.98 14.73 -25.58
N VAL A 509 1.46 14.09 -24.54
CA VAL A 509 0.51 14.70 -23.60
C VAL A 509 1.13 15.88 -22.85
N ILE A 510 2.38 15.75 -22.37
CA ILE A 510 3.10 16.85 -21.69
C ILE A 510 3.35 18.03 -22.65
N ARG A 511 3.66 17.77 -23.93
CA ARG A 511 3.86 18.85 -24.92
C ARG A 511 2.56 19.55 -25.28
N GLU A 512 1.46 18.81 -25.42
CA GLU A 512 0.13 19.37 -25.71
C GLU A 512 -0.37 20.23 -24.53
N ASP A 513 -0.17 19.79 -23.28
CA ASP A 513 -0.55 20.56 -22.08
C ASP A 513 0.32 21.82 -21.88
N ALA A 514 1.63 21.73 -22.12
CA ALA A 514 2.53 22.89 -22.07
C ALA A 514 2.17 23.96 -23.14
N MET A 515 1.71 23.53 -24.31
CA MET A 515 1.27 24.43 -25.39
C MET A 515 -0.04 25.14 -25.00
N GLU A 516 -1.02 24.42 -24.46
CA GLU A 516 -2.30 25.00 -24.06
C GLU A 516 -2.15 25.95 -22.86
N ARG A 517 -1.24 25.64 -21.93
CA ARG A 517 -0.87 26.53 -20.82
C ARG A 517 -0.24 27.84 -21.30
N ARG A 518 0.64 27.80 -22.31
CA ARG A 518 1.22 29.01 -22.94
C ARG A 518 0.15 29.85 -23.64
N LYS A 519 -0.79 29.21 -24.35
CA LYS A 519 -1.92 29.88 -25.02
C LYS A 519 -2.82 30.60 -24.02
N ARG A 520 -3.12 29.96 -22.88
CA ARG A 520 -3.94 30.54 -21.80
C ARG A 520 -3.26 31.76 -21.16
N LEU A 521 -1.95 31.67 -20.88
CA LEU A 521 -1.17 32.79 -20.34
C LEU A 521 -1.08 33.96 -21.32
N TYR A 522 -0.92 33.68 -22.62
CA TYR A 522 -0.93 34.70 -23.67
C TYR A 522 -2.28 35.44 -23.73
N LEU A 523 -3.40 34.73 -23.66
CA LEU A 523 -4.73 35.34 -23.63
C LEU A 523 -4.98 36.18 -22.37
N ILE A 524 -4.48 35.76 -21.20
CA ILE A 524 -4.54 36.54 -19.96
C ILE A 524 -3.74 37.84 -20.10
N ARG A 525 -2.54 37.78 -20.69
CA ARG A 525 -1.72 38.97 -20.96
C ARG A 525 -2.42 39.95 -21.89
N LEU A 526 -2.98 39.46 -23.00
CA LEU A 526 -3.75 40.27 -23.96
C LEU A 526 -4.94 40.99 -23.31
N ARG A 527 -5.65 40.31 -22.40
CA ARG A 527 -6.76 40.91 -21.64
C ARG A 527 -6.28 42.00 -20.67
N ARG A 528 -5.13 41.81 -20.03
CA ARG A 528 -4.52 42.82 -19.15
C ARG A 528 -4.05 44.05 -19.94
N GLU A 529 -3.45 43.85 -21.11
CA GLU A 529 -3.01 44.96 -21.97
C GLU A 529 -4.21 45.75 -22.53
N ARG A 530 -5.29 45.08 -22.95
CA ARG A 530 -6.54 45.77 -23.34
C ARG A 530 -7.17 46.57 -22.20
N ARG A 531 -7.17 46.04 -20.98
CA ARG A 531 -7.66 46.77 -19.78
C ARG A 531 -6.80 47.95 -19.36
N LYS A 532 -5.53 48.02 -19.81
CA LYS A 532 -4.66 49.18 -19.58
C LYS A 532 -4.80 50.25 -20.67
N ALA A 533 -5.33 49.87 -21.84
CA ALA A 533 -5.55 50.75 -22.98
C ALA A 533 -6.95 51.40 -22.99
N HIS A 534 -7.84 50.93 -22.12
CA HIS A 534 -9.10 51.59 -21.73
C HIS A 534 -8.91 52.18 -20.35
#